data_AF-A0A257A7I8-F1
#
_entry.id   AF-A0A257A7I8-F1
#
_cell.length_a   1.000
_cell.length_b   1.000
_cell.length_c   1.000
_cell.angle_alpha   90.00
_cell.angle_beta   90.00
_cell.angle_gamma   90.00
#
_symmetry.space_group_name_H-M   'P 1'
#
loop_
_entity.id
_entity.type
_entity.pdbx_description
1 polymer ?
#
loop_
_entity_poly.entity_id
_entity_poly.type
_entity_poly.pdbx_seq_one_letter_code
_entity_poly.pdbx_strand_id
1 'polypeptide(L)'
;MKIRVGDVIYVSLRNARIALRVEGVLERYGFTFIGYIDESLIVPYDAVKKLIEEASGRRIIGYGELIVTADSVDNVDFITEQLRYLYGKSIVIFAIKDIVKSIVESLKSFTIIIGGIASVTLIVASVGVMNAMFTTVMERTRVIGVLRALGIRKYEVLLNIVLEALILAVIAITAGVPLGIFVGSMLIQGGFLGFRGPRGGLGGIEFMVSNQTLIMVASITLLLTLIGALPPAYRAAKLEPARALRYE
;
A
#
# COMPACT_ATOMS: atom_id res chain seq x y z
N MET A 1 -0.72 -37.82 -2.40
CA MET A 1 -1.68 -38.87 -1.98
C MET A 1 -2.99 -38.18 -1.62
N LYS A 2 -4.12 -38.48 -2.28
CA LYS A 2 -5.40 -37.82 -1.94
C LYS A 2 -6.02 -38.54 -0.76
N ILE A 3 -5.85 -37.99 0.44
CA ILE A 3 -6.46 -38.48 1.68
C ILE A 3 -7.93 -38.05 1.69
N ARG A 4 -8.84 -38.96 2.06
CA ARG A 4 -10.28 -38.72 2.16
C ARG A 4 -10.75 -38.89 3.60
N VAL A 5 -11.87 -38.25 3.92
CA VAL A 5 -12.57 -38.47 5.18
C VAL A 5 -12.96 -39.94 5.29
N GLY A 6 -12.67 -40.56 6.44
CA GLY A 6 -12.87 -41.97 6.71
C GLY A 6 -11.65 -42.86 6.47
N ASP A 7 -10.61 -42.37 5.77
CA ASP A 7 -9.37 -43.12 5.59
C ASP A 7 -8.67 -43.33 6.94
N VAL A 8 -7.99 -44.48 7.08
CA VAL A 8 -7.13 -44.76 8.23
C VAL A 8 -5.68 -44.46 7.85
N ILE A 9 -5.08 -43.50 8.55
CA ILE A 9 -3.67 -43.16 8.41
C ILE A 9 -2.89 -43.71 9.59
N TYR A 10 -1.65 -44.10 9.34
CA TYR A 10 -0.76 -44.57 10.38
C TYR A 10 0.33 -43.53 10.62
N VAL A 11 0.37 -43.02 11.84
CA VAL A 11 1.42 -42.10 12.28
C VAL A 11 2.42 -42.92 13.09
N SER A 12 3.67 -42.95 12.64
CA SER A 12 4.76 -43.67 13.30
C SER A 12 5.83 -42.70 13.78
N LEU A 13 6.28 -42.90 15.01
CA LEU A 13 7.42 -42.20 15.58
C LEU A 13 8.38 -43.23 16.16
N ARG A 14 9.56 -43.36 15.54
CA ARG A 14 10.56 -44.39 15.89
C ARG A 14 9.95 -45.80 15.89
N ASN A 15 9.80 -46.40 17.07
CA ASN A 15 9.27 -47.74 17.31
C ASN A 15 7.78 -47.77 17.67
N ALA A 16 7.15 -46.61 17.92
CA ALA A 16 5.73 -46.53 18.23
C ALA A 16 4.90 -46.17 16.98
N ARG A 17 3.69 -46.72 16.91
CA ARG A 17 2.77 -46.50 15.79
C ARG A 17 1.33 -46.43 16.28
N ILE A 18 0.60 -45.42 15.82
CA ILE A 18 -0.83 -45.27 16.10
C ILE A 18 -1.62 -45.19 14.80
N ALA A 19 -2.79 -45.82 14.79
CA ALA A 19 -3.76 -45.71 13.70
C ALA A 19 -4.74 -44.59 14.04
N LEU A 20 -4.89 -43.64 13.13
CA LEU A 20 -5.82 -42.52 13.26
C LEU A 20 -6.79 -42.54 12.09
N ARG A 21 -8.06 -42.26 12.37
CA ARG A 21 -9.08 -42.07 11.34
C ARG A 21 -9.14 -40.61 10.96
N VAL A 22 -9.19 -40.32 9.67
CA VAL A 22 -9.35 -38.97 9.15
C VAL A 22 -10.80 -38.54 9.30
N GLU A 23 -11.07 -37.57 10.18
CA GLU A 23 -12.42 -37.01 10.35
C GLU A 23 -12.71 -35.85 9.38
N GLY A 24 -11.68 -35.10 9.00
CA GLY A 24 -11.81 -33.93 8.15
C GLY A 24 -10.54 -33.64 7.38
N VAL A 25 -10.70 -33.07 6.19
CA VAL A 25 -9.60 -32.50 5.41
C VAL A 25 -9.86 -31.02 5.28
N LEU A 26 -9.03 -30.22 5.95
CA LEU A 26 -9.11 -28.77 5.86
C LEU A 26 -8.66 -28.33 4.47
N GLU A 27 -9.32 -27.30 3.96
CA GLU A 27 -8.90 -26.66 2.74
C GLU A 27 -7.57 -25.92 2.95
N ARG A 28 -6.75 -25.91 1.90
CA ARG A 28 -5.40 -25.33 1.94
C ARG A 28 -5.44 -23.86 2.38
N TYR A 29 -4.81 -23.53 3.49
CA TYR A 29 -4.81 -22.17 4.06
C TYR A 29 -3.66 -21.32 3.50
N GLY A 30 -2.49 -21.93 3.24
CA GLY A 30 -1.32 -21.22 2.77
C GLY A 30 -0.39 -20.77 3.89
N PHE A 31 0.15 -19.56 3.79
CA PHE A 31 1.15 -19.06 4.72
C PHE A 31 0.51 -18.66 6.06
N THR A 32 1.10 -19.07 7.18
CA THR A 32 0.74 -18.56 8.50
C THR A 32 1.99 -18.15 9.27
N PHE A 33 1.84 -17.19 10.19
CA PHE A 33 2.91 -16.76 11.08
C PHE A 33 3.28 -17.82 12.14
N ILE A 34 2.46 -18.87 12.30
CA ILE A 34 2.61 -19.92 13.31
C ILE A 34 3.15 -21.23 12.68
N GLY A 35 3.41 -21.23 11.36
CA GLY A 35 4.04 -22.36 10.66
C GLY A 35 3.30 -22.83 9.41
N TYR A 36 3.79 -23.92 8.82
CA TYR A 36 3.22 -24.54 7.63
C TYR A 36 2.09 -25.49 8.00
N ILE A 37 0.87 -24.97 8.14
CA ILE A 37 -0.29 -25.78 8.52
C ILE A 37 -0.80 -26.68 7.38
N ASP A 38 -0.52 -26.31 6.13
CA ASP A 38 -0.97 -27.05 4.93
C ASP A 38 -0.42 -28.48 4.84
N GLU A 39 0.76 -28.72 5.43
CA GLU A 39 1.44 -30.02 5.43
C GLU A 39 1.43 -30.67 6.83
N SER A 40 0.56 -30.18 7.72
CA SER A 40 0.46 -30.62 9.10
C SER A 40 -0.75 -31.54 9.33
N LEU A 41 -0.65 -32.39 10.36
CA LEU A 41 -1.75 -33.21 10.86
C LEU A 41 -2.22 -32.61 12.19
N ILE A 42 -3.51 -32.29 12.28
CA ILE A 42 -4.13 -31.87 13.54
C ILE A 42 -4.68 -33.12 14.20
N VAL A 43 -4.10 -33.48 15.35
CA VAL A 43 -4.40 -34.72 16.08
C VAL A 43 -4.68 -34.39 17.53
N PRO A 44 -5.62 -35.08 18.21
CA PRO A 44 -5.83 -34.91 19.64
C PRO A 44 -4.55 -35.10 20.45
N TYR A 45 -4.32 -34.21 21.42
CA TYR A 45 -3.11 -34.20 22.26
C TYR A 45 -2.85 -35.54 22.93
N ASP A 46 -3.88 -36.19 23.47
CA ASP A 46 -3.74 -37.48 24.16
C ASP A 46 -3.22 -38.61 23.26
N ALA A 47 -3.56 -38.59 21.97
CA ALA A 47 -3.07 -39.57 21.00
C ALA A 47 -1.58 -39.38 20.72
N VAL A 48 -1.15 -38.13 20.54
CA VAL A 48 0.26 -37.76 20.33
C VAL A 48 1.09 -38.05 21.59
N LYS A 49 0.56 -37.73 22.77
CA LYS A 49 1.21 -38.00 24.04
C LYS A 49 1.50 -39.48 24.22
N LYS A 50 0.50 -40.36 24.04
CA LYS A 50 0.68 -41.81 24.12
C LYS A 50 1.76 -42.29 23.14
N LEU A 51 1.70 -41.83 21.90
CA LEU A 51 2.66 -42.20 20.85
C LEU A 51 4.11 -41.82 21.23
N ILE A 52 4.33 -40.61 21.75
CA ILE A 52 5.67 -40.16 22.13
C ILE A 52 6.14 -40.85 23.41
N GLU A 53 5.27 -41.07 24.40
CA GLU A 53 5.62 -41.80 25.63
C GLU A 53 6.05 -43.24 25.31
N GLU A 54 5.34 -43.91 24.40
CA GLU A 54 5.68 -45.25 23.91
C GLU A 54 7.00 -45.26 23.10
N ALA A 55 7.22 -44.24 22.26
CA ALA A 55 8.43 -44.12 21.45
C ALA A 55 9.70 -43.77 22.25
N SER A 56 9.54 -43.00 23.33
CA SER A 56 10.65 -42.46 24.13
C SER A 56 10.90 -43.22 25.42
N GLY A 57 9.95 -44.04 25.87
CA GLY A 57 9.97 -44.70 27.18
C GLY A 57 9.92 -43.72 28.36
N ARG A 58 9.62 -42.44 28.12
CA ARG A 58 9.56 -41.39 29.14
C ARG A 58 8.19 -40.74 29.14
N ARG A 59 7.67 -40.48 30.34
CA ARG A 59 6.42 -39.74 30.51
C ARG A 59 6.61 -38.29 30.11
N ILE A 60 5.72 -37.76 29.29
CA ILE A 60 5.74 -36.35 28.90
C ILE A 60 5.00 -35.56 29.97
N ILE A 61 5.66 -34.53 30.49
CA ILE A 61 5.10 -33.62 31.47
C ILE A 61 5.07 -32.22 30.84
N GLY A 62 3.87 -31.69 30.64
CA GLY A 62 3.65 -30.34 30.14
C GLY A 62 3.35 -30.23 28.64
N TYR A 63 3.34 -28.99 28.17
CA TYR A 63 3.06 -28.60 26.79
C TYR A 63 4.31 -27.96 26.20
N GLY A 64 4.62 -28.24 24.93
CA GLY A 64 5.72 -27.60 24.22
C GLY A 64 5.40 -26.16 23.82
N GLU A 65 4.14 -25.90 23.49
CA GLU A 65 3.63 -24.59 23.10
C GLU A 65 2.16 -24.48 23.52
N LEU A 66 1.74 -23.27 23.87
CA LEU A 66 0.36 -22.94 24.26
C LEU A 66 -0.10 -21.78 23.39
N ILE A 67 -1.14 -22.03 22.59
CA ILE A 67 -1.78 -20.99 21.80
C ILE A 67 -2.91 -20.41 22.66
N VAL A 68 -2.81 -19.11 22.95
CA VAL A 68 -3.81 -18.37 23.72
C VAL A 68 -4.55 -17.44 22.77
N THR A 69 -5.87 -17.58 22.72
CA THR A 69 -6.73 -16.71 21.91
C THR A 69 -7.34 -15.64 22.81
N ALA A 70 -7.04 -14.38 22.52
CA ALA A 70 -7.69 -13.24 23.15
C ALA A 70 -9.07 -13.01 22.52
N ASP A 71 -9.98 -12.47 23.31
CA ASP A 71 -11.32 -12.03 22.88
C ASP A 71 -11.26 -10.77 22.00
N SER A 72 -10.26 -9.91 22.21
CA SER A 72 -10.02 -8.71 21.41
C SER A 72 -8.53 -8.41 21.24
N VAL A 73 -8.18 -7.64 20.20
CA VAL A 73 -6.80 -7.20 19.93
C VAL A 73 -6.28 -6.24 21.01
N ASP A 74 -7.19 -5.47 21.61
CA ASP A 74 -6.86 -4.51 22.66
C ASP A 74 -6.43 -5.22 23.95
N ASN A 75 -7.00 -6.39 24.23
CA ASN A 75 -6.67 -7.19 25.41
C ASN A 75 -5.35 -7.97 25.29
N VAL A 76 -4.76 -8.07 24.09
CA VAL A 76 -3.52 -8.86 23.87
C VAL A 76 -2.37 -8.34 24.73
N ASP A 77 -2.22 -7.02 24.89
CA ASP A 77 -1.12 -6.45 25.66
C ASP A 77 -1.29 -6.75 27.14
N PHE A 78 -2.52 -6.59 27.64
CA PHE A 78 -2.89 -6.90 29.02
C PHE A 78 -2.69 -8.39 29.35
N ILE A 79 -3.16 -9.29 28.48
CA ILE A 79 -2.97 -10.74 28.65
C ILE A 79 -1.48 -11.10 28.61
N THR A 80 -0.73 -10.51 27.68
CA THR A 80 0.72 -10.74 27.57
C THR A 80 1.46 -10.29 28.83
N GLU A 81 1.08 -9.14 29.40
CA GLU A 81 1.66 -8.62 30.63
C GLU A 81 1.31 -9.51 31.84
N GLN A 82 0.06 -9.97 31.94
CA GLN A 82 -0.34 -10.93 32.98
C GLN A 82 0.41 -12.26 32.88
N LEU A 83 0.52 -12.81 31.68
CA LEU A 83 1.29 -14.05 31.47
C LEU A 83 2.76 -13.87 31.83
N ARG A 84 3.34 -12.70 31.50
CA ARG A 84 4.71 -12.36 31.87
C ARG A 84 4.87 -12.16 33.38
N TYR A 85 3.85 -11.63 34.07
CA TYR A 85 3.86 -11.50 35.52
C TYR A 85 3.77 -12.87 36.21
N LEU A 86 2.88 -13.74 35.75
CA LEU A 86 2.63 -15.05 36.36
C LEU A 86 3.76 -16.06 36.10
N TYR A 87 4.31 -16.08 34.88
CA TYR A 87 5.28 -17.09 34.45
C TYR A 87 6.70 -16.53 34.27
N GLY A 88 6.90 -15.21 34.42
CA GLY A 88 8.22 -14.58 34.38
C GLY A 88 9.01 -14.90 33.11
N LYS A 89 10.28 -15.28 33.28
CA LYS A 89 11.18 -15.69 32.19
C LYS A 89 11.09 -17.17 31.83
N SER A 90 10.16 -17.93 32.43
CA SER A 90 10.00 -19.36 32.16
C SER A 90 9.27 -19.64 30.85
N ILE A 91 8.65 -18.62 30.25
CA ILE A 91 7.98 -18.69 28.96
C ILE A 91 8.49 -17.61 28.02
N VAL A 92 8.47 -17.92 26.72
CA VAL A 92 8.63 -16.93 25.65
C VAL A 92 7.25 -16.68 25.07
N ILE A 93 6.79 -15.43 25.11
CA ILE A 93 5.49 -15.05 24.57
C ILE A 93 5.70 -14.45 23.18
N PHE A 94 4.96 -14.98 22.20
CA PHE A 94 4.96 -14.49 20.84
C PHE A 94 3.58 -13.98 20.47
N ALA A 95 3.40 -12.66 20.49
CA ALA A 95 2.12 -12.04 20.15
C ALA A 95 2.05 -11.73 18.66
N ILE A 96 1.04 -12.26 17.97
CA ILE A 96 0.79 -11.98 16.54
C ILE A 96 0.58 -10.47 16.32
N LYS A 97 0.03 -9.76 17.31
CA LYS A 97 -0.15 -8.30 17.30
C LYS A 97 1.18 -7.55 17.04
N ASP A 98 2.29 -8.00 17.61
CA ASP A 98 3.59 -7.34 17.45
C ASP A 98 4.15 -7.50 16.03
N ILE A 99 3.90 -8.66 15.40
CA ILE A 99 4.27 -8.91 14.00
C ILE A 99 3.47 -7.99 13.08
N VAL A 100 2.14 -7.94 13.28
CA VAL A 100 1.24 -7.09 12.48
C VAL A 100 1.65 -5.63 12.63
N LYS A 101 1.92 -5.17 13.85
CA LYS A 101 2.40 -3.81 14.12
C LYS A 101 3.71 -3.51 13.37
N SER A 102 4.68 -4.42 13.41
CA SER A 102 5.97 -4.27 12.72
C SER A 102 5.79 -4.17 11.19
N ILE A 103 4.87 -4.95 10.62
CA ILE A 103 4.52 -4.88 9.19
C ILE A 103 3.88 -3.53 8.87
N VAL A 104 2.91 -3.08 9.67
CA VAL A 104 2.23 -1.78 9.47
C VAL A 104 3.21 -0.62 9.55
N GLU A 105 4.13 -0.62 10.52
CA GLU A 105 5.18 0.41 10.64
C GLU A 105 6.14 0.41 9.45
N SER A 106 6.51 -0.77 8.95
CA SER A 106 7.32 -0.91 7.73
C SER A 106 6.60 -0.37 6.50
N LEU A 107 5.33 -0.73 6.32
CA LEU A 107 4.49 -0.22 5.23
C LEU A 107 4.35 1.31 5.30
N LYS A 108 4.12 1.86 6.49
CA LYS A 108 4.05 3.31 6.71
C LYS A 108 5.36 4.00 6.30
N SER A 109 6.50 3.40 6.62
CA SER A 109 7.81 3.92 6.23
C SER A 109 7.97 3.95 4.70
N PHE A 110 7.57 2.87 4.01
CA PHE A 110 7.55 2.86 2.54
C PHE A 110 6.60 3.92 1.95
N THR A 111 5.41 4.09 2.53
CA THR A 111 4.45 5.12 2.10
C THR A 111 5.06 6.52 2.21
N ILE A 112 5.79 6.81 3.30
CA ILE A 112 6.46 8.11 3.49
C ILE A 112 7.55 8.32 2.43
N ILE A 113 8.38 7.30 2.16
CA ILE A 113 9.45 7.40 1.16
C ILE A 113 8.88 7.63 -0.24
N ILE A 114 7.88 6.84 -0.64
CA ILE A 114 7.23 6.95 -1.95
C ILE A 114 6.51 8.30 -2.06
N GLY A 115 5.84 8.75 -1.00
CA GLY A 115 5.22 10.07 -0.93
C GLY A 115 6.23 11.22 -1.07
N GLY A 116 7.43 11.06 -0.48
CA GLY A 116 8.54 12.00 -0.64
C GLY A 116 9.03 12.08 -2.09
N ILE A 117 9.26 10.94 -2.73
CA ILE A 117 9.64 10.87 -4.15
C ILE A 117 8.56 11.53 -5.02
N ALA A 118 7.29 11.18 -4.81
CA ALA A 118 6.16 11.77 -5.53
C ALA A 118 6.10 13.28 -5.36
N SER A 119 6.35 13.80 -4.15
CA SER A 119 6.39 15.23 -3.87
C SER A 119 7.48 15.95 -4.67
N VAL A 120 8.67 15.37 -4.77
CA VAL A 120 9.76 15.93 -5.60
C VAL A 120 9.38 15.92 -7.08
N THR A 121 8.83 14.81 -7.59
CA THR A 121 8.36 14.72 -8.98
C THR A 121 7.29 15.76 -9.30
N LEU A 122 6.38 16.02 -8.37
CA LEU A 122 5.34 17.03 -8.49
C LEU A 122 5.90 18.45 -8.58
N ILE A 123 6.93 18.78 -7.80
CA ILE A 123 7.63 20.07 -7.89
C ILE A 123 8.31 20.21 -9.27
N VAL A 124 9.03 19.17 -9.71
CA VAL A 124 9.67 19.16 -11.04
C VAL A 124 8.65 19.33 -12.15
N ALA A 125 7.49 18.68 -12.05
CA ALA A 125 6.40 18.84 -13.00
C ALA A 125 5.84 20.28 -13.03
N SER A 126 5.68 20.93 -11.86
CA SER A 126 5.25 22.32 -11.76
C SER A 126 6.25 23.30 -12.41
N VAL A 127 7.55 23.07 -12.24
CA VAL A 127 8.59 23.83 -12.95
C VAL A 127 8.53 23.58 -14.47
N GLY A 128 8.22 22.35 -14.89
CA GLY A 128 7.96 22.03 -16.30
C GLY A 128 6.80 22.84 -16.88
N VAL A 129 5.68 22.92 -16.16
CA VAL A 129 4.53 23.77 -16.54
C VAL A 129 4.95 25.23 -16.64
N MET A 130 5.71 25.72 -15.65
CA MET A 130 6.20 27.09 -15.65
C MET A 130 7.01 27.40 -16.91
N ASN A 131 7.95 26.52 -17.28
CA ASN A 131 8.78 26.70 -18.47
C ASN A 131 7.96 26.65 -19.76
N ALA A 132 7.01 25.72 -19.87
CA ALA A 132 6.12 25.65 -21.03
C ALA A 132 5.30 26.94 -21.18
N MET A 133 4.68 27.42 -20.09
CA MET A 133 3.92 28.66 -20.07
C MET A 133 4.79 29.89 -20.39
N PHE A 134 6.03 29.95 -19.89
CA PHE A 134 6.97 30.99 -20.26
C PHE A 134 7.20 31.03 -21.77
N THR A 135 7.49 29.89 -22.39
CA THR A 135 7.71 29.80 -23.83
C THR A 135 6.45 30.23 -24.60
N THR A 136 5.26 29.72 -24.24
CA THR A 136 4.00 30.10 -24.90
C THR A 136 3.69 31.59 -24.80
N VAL A 137 3.96 32.20 -23.63
CA VAL A 137 3.81 33.65 -23.45
C VAL A 137 4.79 34.42 -24.31
N MET A 138 6.05 33.98 -24.37
CA MET A 138 7.09 34.65 -25.16
C MET A 138 6.74 34.66 -26.65
N GLU A 139 6.30 33.52 -27.19
CA GLU A 139 5.86 33.39 -28.60
C GLU A 139 4.70 34.34 -28.95
N ARG A 140 3.81 34.63 -27.99
CA ARG A 140 2.62 35.47 -28.19
C ARG A 140 2.76 36.89 -27.61
N THR A 141 3.97 37.31 -27.25
CA THR A 141 4.25 38.63 -26.64
C THR A 141 3.71 39.80 -27.46
N ARG A 142 3.90 39.77 -28.80
CA ARG A 142 3.43 40.83 -29.70
C ARG A 142 1.91 40.96 -29.68
N VAL A 143 1.20 39.82 -29.71
CA VAL A 143 -0.27 39.77 -29.67
C VAL A 143 -0.77 40.35 -28.35
N ILE A 144 -0.17 39.95 -27.22
CA ILE A 144 -0.51 40.48 -25.89
C ILE A 144 -0.26 41.99 -25.83
N GLY A 145 0.83 42.46 -26.44
CA GLY A 145 1.16 43.90 -26.55
C GLY A 145 0.11 44.71 -27.32
N VAL A 146 -0.35 44.19 -28.46
CA VAL A 146 -1.42 44.81 -29.27
C VAL A 146 -2.75 44.84 -28.51
N LEU A 147 -3.14 43.72 -27.90
CA LEU A 147 -4.35 43.62 -27.10
C LEU A 147 -4.35 44.63 -25.94
N ARG A 148 -3.21 44.79 -25.27
CA ARG A 148 -3.03 45.79 -24.21
C ARG A 148 -3.03 47.24 -24.72
N ALA A 149 -2.59 47.49 -25.96
CA ALA A 149 -2.69 48.82 -26.58
C ALA A 149 -4.14 49.18 -26.96
N LEU A 150 -4.97 48.17 -27.28
CA LEU A 150 -6.40 48.32 -27.56
C LEU A 150 -7.26 48.48 -26.29
N GLY A 151 -6.65 48.46 -25.10
CA GLY A 151 -7.33 48.74 -23.83
C GLY A 151 -7.63 47.52 -22.95
N ILE A 152 -7.18 46.30 -23.31
CA ILE A 152 -7.34 45.13 -22.45
C ILE A 152 -6.59 45.32 -21.13
N ARG A 153 -7.29 45.04 -20.02
CA ARG A 153 -6.77 45.25 -18.67
C ARG A 153 -5.79 44.14 -18.31
N LYS A 154 -4.81 44.47 -17.46
CA LYS A 154 -3.77 43.52 -17.02
C LYS A 154 -4.36 42.23 -16.42
N TYR A 155 -5.46 42.36 -15.67
CA TYR A 155 -6.11 41.20 -15.05
C TYR A 155 -6.81 40.29 -16.07
N GLU A 156 -7.27 40.82 -17.20
CA GLU A 156 -7.93 40.04 -18.26
C GLU A 156 -6.89 39.17 -18.99
N VAL A 157 -5.68 39.72 -19.23
CA VAL A 157 -4.54 38.94 -19.75
C VAL A 157 -4.14 37.84 -18.76
N LEU A 158 -4.05 38.18 -17.48
CA LEU A 158 -3.71 37.21 -16.43
C LEU A 158 -4.75 36.08 -16.37
N LEU A 159 -6.05 36.42 -16.36
CA LEU A 159 -7.13 35.45 -16.29
C LEU A 159 -7.12 34.51 -17.50
N ASN A 160 -6.84 35.02 -18.69
CA ASN A 160 -6.75 34.19 -19.90
C ASN A 160 -5.64 33.13 -19.80
N ILE A 161 -4.46 33.50 -19.32
CA ILE A 161 -3.34 32.55 -19.15
C ILE A 161 -3.62 31.57 -18.01
N VAL A 162 -4.26 32.03 -16.93
CA VAL A 162 -4.70 31.13 -15.84
C VAL A 162 -5.75 30.14 -16.31
N LEU A 163 -6.68 30.54 -17.20
CA LEU A 163 -7.65 29.64 -17.82
C LEU A 163 -6.98 28.61 -18.72
N GLU A 164 -5.94 28.98 -19.47
CA GLU A 164 -5.13 28.04 -20.25
C GLU A 164 -4.45 27.01 -19.33
N ALA A 165 -3.89 27.45 -18.21
CA ALA A 165 -3.32 26.55 -17.20
C ALA A 165 -4.36 25.65 -16.54
N LEU A 166 -5.59 26.14 -16.30
CA LEU A 166 -6.70 25.34 -15.78
C LEU A 166 -7.09 24.22 -16.75
N ILE A 167 -7.13 24.50 -18.05
CA ILE A 167 -7.40 23.49 -19.08
C ILE A 167 -6.31 22.42 -19.05
N LEU A 168 -5.05 22.81 -18.93
CA LEU A 168 -3.93 21.86 -18.80
C LEU A 168 -4.05 21.00 -17.54
N ALA A 169 -4.47 21.59 -16.41
CA ALA A 169 -4.70 20.84 -15.18
C ALA A 169 -5.82 19.80 -15.33
N VAL A 170 -6.93 20.17 -15.96
CA VAL A 170 -8.05 19.25 -16.25
C VAL A 170 -7.58 18.11 -17.15
N ILE A 171 -6.83 18.39 -18.22
CA ILE A 171 -6.28 17.36 -19.10
C ILE A 171 -5.34 16.44 -18.32
N ALA A 172 -4.45 16.99 -17.49
CA ALA A 172 -3.52 16.20 -16.69
C ALA A 172 -4.23 15.28 -15.68
N ILE A 173 -5.29 15.76 -15.02
CA ILE A 173 -6.06 14.95 -14.06
C ILE A 173 -6.86 13.87 -14.79
N THR A 174 -7.58 14.25 -15.86
CA THR A 174 -8.44 13.32 -16.62
C THR A 174 -7.64 12.23 -17.35
N ALA A 175 -6.40 12.49 -17.77
CA ALA A 175 -5.53 11.48 -18.35
C ALA A 175 -4.70 10.74 -17.28
N GLY A 176 -4.11 11.47 -16.35
CA GLY A 176 -3.16 10.93 -15.38
C GLY A 176 -3.80 10.00 -14.34
N VAL A 177 -4.98 10.35 -13.82
CA VAL A 177 -5.66 9.53 -12.79
C VAL A 177 -6.06 8.16 -13.35
N PRO A 178 -6.78 8.05 -14.49
CA PRO A 178 -7.12 6.75 -15.06
C PRO A 178 -5.89 5.93 -15.46
N LEU A 179 -4.85 6.57 -16.02
CA LEU A 179 -3.61 5.87 -16.35
C LEU A 179 -2.91 5.32 -15.11
N GLY A 180 -2.84 6.11 -14.02
CA GLY A 180 -2.28 5.66 -12.75
C GLY A 180 -3.05 4.50 -12.13
N ILE A 181 -4.39 4.57 -12.15
CA ILE A 181 -5.27 3.48 -11.71
C ILE A 181 -5.05 2.23 -12.55
N PHE A 182 -4.99 2.38 -13.88
CA PHE A 182 -4.79 1.28 -14.81
C PHE A 182 -3.45 0.58 -14.58
N VAL A 183 -2.35 1.33 -14.56
CA VAL A 183 -1.00 0.78 -14.31
C VAL A 183 -0.91 0.17 -12.91
N GLY A 184 -1.46 0.82 -11.89
CA GLY A 184 -1.49 0.31 -10.52
C GLY A 184 -2.24 -1.02 -10.42
N SER A 185 -3.42 -1.10 -11.02
CA SER A 185 -4.21 -2.34 -11.05
C SER A 185 -3.48 -3.46 -11.80
N MET A 186 -2.83 -3.15 -12.94
CA MET A 186 -2.07 -4.12 -13.72
C MET A 186 -0.86 -4.69 -12.95
N LEU A 187 -0.12 -3.86 -12.22
CA LEU A 187 1.03 -4.30 -11.44
C LEU A 187 0.64 -5.24 -10.29
N ILE A 188 -0.50 -4.98 -9.65
CA ILE A 188 -0.99 -5.78 -8.51
C ILE A 188 -1.70 -7.05 -8.98
N GLN A 189 -2.61 -6.96 -9.94
CA GLN A 189 -3.40 -8.10 -10.42
C GLN A 189 -2.65 -8.97 -11.44
N GLY A 190 -1.71 -8.38 -12.20
CA GLY A 190 -0.94 -9.06 -13.24
C GLY A 190 0.09 -10.07 -12.73
N GLY A 191 0.19 -10.29 -11.41
CA GLY A 191 1.09 -11.28 -10.83
C GLY A 191 2.58 -10.92 -10.89
N PHE A 192 2.92 -9.71 -11.32
CA PHE A 192 4.30 -9.21 -11.41
C PHE A 192 5.04 -9.24 -10.07
N LEU A 193 4.30 -9.11 -8.96
CA LEU A 193 4.83 -9.18 -7.60
C LEU A 193 4.85 -10.61 -7.01
N GLY A 194 4.42 -11.64 -7.75
CA GLY A 194 4.64 -13.06 -7.39
C GLY A 194 3.85 -13.63 -6.20
N PHE A 195 2.98 -12.86 -5.54
CA PHE A 195 2.28 -13.30 -4.32
C PHE A 195 0.99 -14.10 -4.57
N ARG A 196 1.01 -15.12 -5.43
CA ARG A 196 -0.13 -16.04 -5.64
C ARG A 196 -0.08 -17.22 -4.67
N GLY A 197 -0.75 -17.09 -3.52
CA GLY A 197 -1.09 -18.22 -2.65
C GLY A 197 -2.57 -18.65 -2.82
N PRO A 198 -2.92 -19.95 -2.75
CA PRO A 198 -4.30 -20.43 -2.98
C PRO A 198 -5.36 -19.89 -2.00
N ARG A 199 -4.95 -19.41 -0.81
CA ARG A 199 -5.80 -18.75 0.22
C ARG A 199 -5.07 -17.69 1.05
N GLY A 200 -4.11 -17.00 0.44
CA GLY A 200 -3.30 -16.02 1.15
C GLY A 200 -1.86 -16.48 1.38
N GLY A 201 -1.01 -16.23 0.39
CA GLY A 201 0.34 -15.72 0.72
C GLY A 201 0.15 -14.31 1.30
N LEU A 202 0.92 -13.31 0.91
CA LEU A 202 0.43 -11.92 0.98
C LEU A 202 -0.73 -11.69 -0.04
N GLY A 203 -1.64 -12.67 -0.16
CA GLY A 203 -2.67 -12.84 -1.17
C GLY A 203 -3.97 -12.17 -0.76
N GLY A 204 -3.89 -10.85 -0.67
CA GLY A 204 -5.04 -9.98 -0.44
C GLY A 204 -4.65 -8.51 -0.49
N ILE A 205 -3.58 -8.13 -1.21
CA ILE A 205 -3.36 -6.71 -1.50
C ILE A 205 -4.40 -6.33 -2.55
N GLU A 206 -5.59 -5.96 -2.08
CA GLU A 206 -6.61 -5.38 -2.93
C GLU A 206 -6.16 -3.98 -3.35
N PHE A 207 -6.24 -3.72 -4.65
CA PHE A 207 -6.02 -2.37 -5.15
C PHE A 207 -7.25 -1.53 -4.79
N MET A 208 -7.15 -0.80 -3.68
CA MET A 208 -8.19 0.12 -3.23
C MET A 208 -7.79 1.56 -3.51
N VAL A 209 -8.66 2.29 -4.20
CA VAL A 209 -8.52 3.72 -4.42
C VAL A 209 -9.60 4.43 -3.62
N SER A 210 -9.20 5.18 -2.60
CA SER A 210 -10.13 5.98 -1.81
C SER A 210 -10.51 7.27 -2.54
N ASN A 211 -11.78 7.67 -2.44
CA ASN A 211 -12.26 8.96 -2.93
C ASN A 211 -11.49 10.14 -2.34
N GLN A 212 -11.04 10.03 -1.09
CA GLN A 212 -10.22 11.06 -0.44
C GLN A 212 -8.88 11.24 -1.17
N THR A 213 -8.24 10.14 -1.57
CA THR A 213 -6.98 10.17 -2.33
C THR A 213 -7.17 10.81 -3.70
N LEU A 214 -8.27 10.51 -4.40
CA LEU A 214 -8.58 11.11 -5.70
C LEU A 214 -8.75 12.63 -5.60
N ILE A 215 -9.52 13.10 -4.63
CA ILE A 215 -9.72 14.54 -4.38
C ILE A 215 -8.38 15.20 -4.03
N MET A 216 -7.56 14.55 -3.19
CA MET A 216 -6.25 15.05 -2.79
C MET A 216 -5.30 15.20 -3.99
N VAL A 217 -5.21 14.18 -4.84
CA VAL A 217 -4.38 14.22 -6.06
C VAL A 217 -4.87 15.32 -7.01
N ALA A 218 -6.18 15.38 -7.29
CA ALA A 218 -6.76 16.41 -8.15
C ALA A 218 -6.47 17.83 -7.62
N SER A 219 -6.62 18.03 -6.31
CA SER A 219 -6.36 19.33 -5.66
C SER A 219 -4.88 19.72 -5.76
N ILE A 220 -3.97 18.78 -5.47
CA ILE A 220 -2.52 19.03 -5.53
C ILE A 220 -2.08 19.32 -6.97
N THR A 221 -2.55 18.55 -7.95
CA THR A 221 -2.25 18.79 -9.37
C THR A 221 -2.72 20.18 -9.78
N LEU A 222 -3.97 20.55 -9.48
CA LEU A 222 -4.51 21.87 -9.78
C LEU A 222 -3.68 22.99 -9.17
N LEU A 223 -3.35 22.88 -7.87
CA LEU A 223 -2.54 23.86 -7.15
C LEU A 223 -1.16 24.03 -7.80
N LEU A 224 -0.48 22.92 -8.11
CA LEU A 224 0.87 22.98 -8.68
C LEU A 224 0.89 23.52 -10.10
N THR A 225 -0.12 23.21 -10.92
CA THR A 225 -0.25 23.79 -12.25
C THR A 225 -0.47 25.30 -12.17
N LEU A 226 -1.33 25.76 -11.26
CA LEU A 226 -1.55 27.20 -11.03
C LEU A 226 -0.29 27.90 -10.50
N ILE A 227 0.39 27.32 -9.52
CA ILE A 227 1.65 27.86 -8.99
C ILE A 227 2.70 28.01 -10.10
N GLY A 228 2.81 27.02 -10.99
CA GLY A 228 3.73 27.08 -12.13
C GLY A 228 3.34 28.13 -13.17
N ALA A 229 2.05 28.33 -13.45
CA ALA A 229 1.56 29.25 -14.46
C ALA A 229 1.48 30.72 -13.99
N LEU A 230 1.36 30.97 -12.69
CA LEU A 230 1.21 32.32 -12.14
C LEU A 230 2.40 33.26 -12.44
N PRO A 231 3.68 32.85 -12.28
CA PRO A 231 4.81 33.71 -12.59
C PRO A 231 4.85 34.22 -14.05
N PRO A 232 4.73 33.36 -15.10
CA PRO A 232 4.68 33.85 -16.48
C PRO A 232 3.42 34.66 -16.76
N ALA A 233 2.25 34.26 -16.24
CA ALA A 233 1.00 35.02 -16.41
C ALA A 233 1.11 36.45 -15.87
N TYR A 234 1.71 36.61 -14.68
CA TYR A 234 1.93 37.90 -14.06
C TYR A 234 2.91 38.77 -14.85
N ARG A 235 4.00 38.18 -15.35
CA ARG A 235 4.96 38.87 -16.21
C ARG A 235 4.30 39.33 -17.52
N ALA A 236 3.53 38.47 -18.16
CA ALA A 236 2.78 38.78 -19.37
C ALA A 236 1.82 39.97 -19.17
N ALA A 237 1.04 39.91 -18.09
CA ALA A 237 0.08 40.95 -17.74
C ALA A 237 0.74 42.32 -17.49
N LYS A 238 2.01 42.35 -17.07
CA LYS A 238 2.78 43.59 -16.82
C LYS A 238 3.55 44.14 -18.01
N LEU A 239 3.64 43.44 -19.14
CA LEU A 239 4.38 43.90 -20.32
C LEU A 239 3.88 45.26 -20.84
N GLU A 240 4.77 46.24 -20.95
CA GLU A 240 4.41 47.56 -21.50
C GLU A 240 4.14 47.46 -23.01
N PRO A 241 3.02 47.99 -23.53
CA PRO A 241 2.69 47.91 -24.95
C PRO A 241 3.79 48.45 -25.87
N ALA A 242 4.42 49.56 -25.45
CA ALA A 242 5.52 50.19 -26.19
C ALA A 242 6.77 49.29 -26.25
N ARG A 243 7.05 48.48 -25.22
CA ARG A 243 8.16 47.51 -25.24
C ARG A 243 7.81 46.28 -26.06
N ALA A 244 6.59 45.78 -25.96
CA ALA A 244 6.13 44.58 -26.67
C ALA A 244 6.11 44.75 -28.20
N LEU A 245 5.93 45.99 -28.70
CA LEU A 245 5.96 46.31 -30.14
C LEU A 245 7.36 46.62 -30.68
N ARG A 246 8.33 46.86 -29.81
CA ARG A 246 9.71 47.22 -30.14
C ARG A 246 10.66 46.01 -30.13
N TYR A 247 10.19 44.83 -29.74
CA TYR A 247 10.94 43.58 -29.87
C TYR A 247 11.06 43.20 -31.35
N GLU A 248 12.23 43.46 -31.93
CA GLU A 248 12.85 42.65 -32.98
C GLU A 248 13.71 41.57 -32.34
#